data_AF-A0A7C3SGJ9-F1
#
_entry.id   AF-A0A7C3SGJ9-F1
#
_cell.length_a   1.000
_cell.length_b   1.000
_cell.length_c   1.000
_cell.angle_alpha   90.00
_cell.angle_beta   90.00
_cell.angle_gamma   90.00
#
_symmetry.space_group_name_H-M   'P 1'
#
loop_
_entity.id
_entity.type
_entity.pdbx_description
1 polymer ?
#
loop_
_entity_poly.entity_id
_entity_poly.type
_entity_poly.pdbx_seq_one_letter_code
_entity_poly.pdbx_strand_id
1 'polypeptide(L)' 'MTVDELAQYDYDLPKRLIAQVPLPNRADARMMVVRRAEQTLEHWHVRDLPDLLQPGDCL' A
#
# COMPACT_ATOMS: atom_id res chain seq x y z
N MET A 1 -17.50 -4.58 -29.62
CA MET A 1 -16.74 -5.51 -28.76
C MET A 1 -16.51 -4.78 -27.46
N THR A 2 -17.30 -5.06 -26.43
CA THR A 2 -17.10 -4.46 -25.11
C THR A 2 -15.86 -5.10 -24.51
N VAL A 3 -14.80 -4.31 -24.35
CA VAL A 3 -13.67 -4.69 -23.51
C VAL A 3 -14.26 -5.03 -22.16
N ASP A 4 -13.93 -6.19 -21.61
CA ASP A 4 -14.29 -6.53 -20.24
C ASP A 4 -13.70 -5.46 -19.32
N GLU A 5 -14.56 -4.57 -18.80
CA GLU A 5 -14.15 -3.40 -18.01
C GLU A 5 -13.38 -3.84 -16.74
N LEU A 6 -13.64 -5.06 -16.26
CA LEU A 6 -12.94 -5.63 -15.11
C LEU A 6 -11.48 -5.96 -15.42
N ALA A 7 -11.16 -6.34 -16.65
CA ALA A 7 -9.80 -6.71 -17.04
C ALA A 7 -8.81 -5.54 -16.92
N GLN A 8 -9.29 -4.29 -16.93
CA GLN A 8 -8.43 -3.10 -16.73
C GLN A 8 -7.86 -3.00 -15.31
N TYR A 9 -8.39 -3.78 -14.37
CA TYR A 9 -7.98 -3.80 -12.97
C TYR A 9 -7.32 -5.13 -12.55
N ASP A 10 -7.11 -6.05 -13.51
CA ASP A 10 -6.46 -7.33 -13.24
C ASP A 10 -4.93 -7.19 -13.18
N TYR A 11 -4.28 -7.95 -12.29
CA TYR A 11 -2.83 -7.96 -12.14
C TYR A 11 -2.33 -9.32 -11.63
N ASP A 12 -1.09 -9.68 -11.98
CA ASP A 12 -0.48 -10.91 -11.48
C ASP A 12 -0.25 -10.82 -9.97
N LEU A 13 -1.05 -11.57 -9.20
CA LEU A 13 -0.93 -11.70 -7.75
C LEU A 13 -0.54 -13.14 -7.41
N PRO A 14 0.77 -13.42 -7.24
CA PRO A 14 1.19 -14.73 -6.80
C PRO A 14 0.64 -15.06 -5.41
N LYS A 15 -0.03 -16.22 -5.28
CA LYS A 15 -0.72 -16.65 -4.04
C LYS A 15 0.15 -16.56 -2.77
N ARG A 16 1.46 -16.81 -2.88
CA ARG A 16 2.41 -16.72 -1.76
C ARG A 16 2.56 -15.31 -1.16
N LEU A 17 2.20 -14.27 -1.91
CA LEU A 17 2.25 -12.88 -1.45
C LEU A 17 1.00 -12.47 -0.68
N ILE A 18 -0.04 -13.32 -0.65
CA ILE A 18 -1.25 -13.11 0.15
C ILE A 18 -0.96 -13.57 1.58
N ALA A 19 -0.89 -12.61 2.50
CA ALA A 19 -0.70 -12.90 3.92
C ALA A 19 -1.85 -13.79 4.44
N GLN A 20 -1.49 -14.94 5.04
CA GLN A 20 -2.47 -15.87 5.62
C GLN A 20 -2.84 -15.51 7.06
N VAL A 21 -1.92 -14.83 7.75
CA VAL A 21 -2.07 -14.33 9.12
C VAL A 21 -1.36 -12.97 9.22
N PRO A 22 -1.77 -12.08 10.14
CA PRO A 22 -1.05 -10.82 10.38
C PRO A 22 0.35 -11.07 10.96
N LEU A 23 1.21 -10.06 10.86
CA LEU A 23 2.51 -10.07 11.55
C LEU A 23 2.32 -10.03 13.07
N PRO A 24 3.24 -10.66 13.86
CA PRO A 24 3.18 -10.65 15.32
C PRO A 24 3.17 -9.22 15.90
N ASN A 25 3.96 -8.33 15.32
CA ASN A 25 3.92 -6.90 15.60
C ASN A 25 3.33 -6.17 14.39
N ARG A 26 2.14 -5.59 14.55
CA ARG A 26 1.39 -4.95 13.47
C ARG A 26 2.11 -3.74 12.88
N ALA A 27 2.86 -3.01 13.69
CA ALA A 27 3.59 -1.83 13.23
C ALA A 27 4.77 -2.20 12.30
N ASP A 28 5.17 -3.48 12.25
CA ASP A 28 6.19 -4.00 11.34
C ASP A 28 5.67 -4.28 9.92
N ALA A 29 4.37 -4.08 9.66
CA ALA A 29 3.84 -4.23 8.32
C ALA A 29 4.47 -3.20 7.37
N ARG A 30 4.81 -3.66 6.15
CA ARG A 30 5.27 -2.78 5.07
C ARG A 30 4.16 -1.82 4.66
N MET A 31 4.52 -0.57 4.43
CA MET A 31 3.67 0.49 3.93
C MET A 31 4.29 1.04 2.65
N MET A 32 3.51 1.09 1.57
CA MET A 32 3.93 1.72 0.32
C MET A 32 3.34 3.13 0.26
N VAL A 33 4.21 4.14 0.18
CA VAL A 33 3.81 5.54 0.04
C VAL A 33 3.85 5.90 -1.43
N VAL A 34 2.73 6.41 -1.94
CA VAL A 34 2.58 6.84 -3.34
C VAL A 34 2.50 8.35 -3.38
N ARG A 35 3.58 9.02 -3.81
CA ARG A 35 3.58 10.49 -3.98
C ARG A 35 2.98 10.85 -5.33
N ARG A 36 1.67 11.07 -5.35
CA ARG A 36 0.90 11.30 -6.59
C ARG A 36 1.43 12.46 -7.44
N ALA A 37 1.85 13.55 -6.81
CA ALA A 37 2.37 14.73 -7.50
C ALA A 37 3.72 14.47 -8.19
N GLU A 38 4.56 13.64 -7.56
CA GLU A 38 5.92 13.34 -8.03
C GLU A 38 5.98 12.06 -8.88
N GLN A 39 4.90 11.28 -8.90
CA GLN A 39 4.84 9.93 -9.49
C GLN A 39 5.94 9.00 -8.97
N THR A 40 6.32 9.16 -7.70
CA THR A 40 7.31 8.32 -7.02
C THR A 40 6.66 7.35 -6.04
N LEU A 41 7.40 6.27 -5.77
CA LEU A 41 7.04 5.25 -4.80
C LEU A 41 8.12 5.17 -3.73
N GLU A 42 7.70 5.07 -2.47
CA GLU A 42 8.60 4.86 -1.34
C GLU A 42 8.15 3.68 -0.49
N HIS A 43 9.11 3.04 0.18
CA HIS A 43 8.87 1.87 1.01
C HIS A 43 9.20 2.18 2.46
N TRP A 44 8.19 2.03 3.32
CA TRP A 44 8.22 2.35 4.73
C TRP A 44 7.58 1.21 5.54
N HIS A 45 7.49 1.37 6.86
CA HIS A 45 6.68 0.54 7.74
C HIS A 45 5.58 1.38 8.39
N VAL A 46 4.53 0.72 8.88
CA VAL A 46 3.42 1.41 9.57
C VAL A 46 3.91 2.19 10.79
N ARG A 47 4.96 1.71 11.48
CA ARG A 47 5.59 2.43 12.60
C ARG A 47 6.10 3.82 12.23
N ASP A 48 6.44 4.03 10.96
CA ASP A 48 7.05 5.26 10.45
C ASP A 48 5.98 6.29 10.03
N LEU A 49 4.69 5.93 10.11
CA LEU A 49 3.58 6.80 9.74
C LEU A 49 3.64 8.20 10.41
N PRO A 50 4.01 8.35 11.70
CA PRO A 50 4.13 9.67 12.31
C PRO A 50 5.09 10.61 11.60
N ASP A 51 6.15 10.11 10.95
CA ASP A 51 7.14 10.93 10.24
C ASP A 51 6.60 11.50 8.91
N LEU A 52 5.47 10.99 8.44
CA LEU A 52 4.81 11.40 7.19
C LEU A 52 3.65 12.39 7.41
N LEU A 53 3.23 12.59 8.65
CA LEU A 53 2.08 13.43 9.00
C LEU A 53 2.52 14.85 9.34
N GLN A 54 1.67 15.80 9.02
CA GLN A 54 1.85 17.20 9.40
C GLN A 54 1.00 17.54 10.62
N PRO A 55 1.47 18.46 11.48
CA PRO A 55 0.63 18.99 12.55
C PRO A 55 -0.69 19.55 11.99
N GLY A 56 -1.81 19.03 12.50
CA GLY A 56 -3.15 19.42 12.05
C GLY A 56 -3.84 18.39 11.15
N ASP A 57 -3.13 17.35 10.69
CA ASP A 57 -3.75 16.22 10.01
C ASP A 57 -4.70 15.45 10.95
N CYS A 58 -5.82 14.96 10.41
CA CYS A 58 -6.81 14.16 11.11
C CYS A 58 -6.79 12.72 10.56
N LEU A 59 -6.60 11.75 11.45
CA LEU A 59 -6.56 10.31 11.15
C LEU A 59 -7.84 9.59 11.55
#